data_AF-A0A367CC21-F1
#
_entry.id   AF-A0A367CC21-F1
#
_cell.length_a   1.000
_cell.length_b   1.000
_cell.length_c   1.000
_cell.angle_alpha   90.00
_cell.angle_beta   90.00
_cell.angle_gamma   90.00
#
_symmetry.space_group_name_H-M   'P 1'
#
loop_
_entity.id
_entity.type
_entity.pdbx_description
1 polymer ?
#
loop_
_entity_poly.entity_id
_entity_poly.type
_entity_poly.pdbx_seq_one_letter_code
_entity_poly.pdbx_strand_id
1 'polypeptide(L)'
;MIRIMKADLFQRIRIPSFFVTVAMLLFLSVISTPRAKGVIQVLSIDPSVYRQADNPSWLPSSAALILGLILPIIGFLFIRNSLSLDRETGVADLFMTTRFHRFRYVFGKFTANCLLLVSLWLTVVIGTFFMSILRFPGQWLSMYQFLSPFLVLLPGILLLSALALLADTLPFLRGTFGTIAMIFFILILYVLEAMRNKQEGLNLFNLSGTNYILDAIKQAGIVAGKPINGL
;
A
#
# COMPACT_ATOMS: atom_id res chain seq x y z
N MET A 1 20.78 -14.27 8.25
CA MET A 1 19.74 -13.59 7.44
C MET A 1 18.34 -13.95 7.90
N ILE A 2 17.86 -15.18 7.73
CA ILE A 2 16.46 -15.57 8.10
C ILE A 2 16.12 -15.28 9.57
N ARG A 3 17.04 -15.54 10.51
CA ARG A 3 16.82 -15.27 11.94
C ARG A 3 16.63 -13.77 12.24
N ILE A 4 17.41 -12.91 11.59
CA ILE A 4 17.32 -11.44 11.74
C ILE A 4 15.98 -10.95 11.20
N MET A 5 15.61 -11.41 10.00
CA MET A 5 14.33 -11.09 9.37
C MET A 5 13.14 -11.49 10.26
N LYS A 6 13.13 -12.73 10.77
CA LYS A 6 12.06 -13.22 11.66
C LYS A 6 11.98 -12.42 12.96
N ALA A 7 13.12 -12.16 13.59
CA ALA A 7 13.16 -11.43 14.86
C ALA A 7 12.60 -10.01 14.71
N ASP A 8 13.08 -9.27 13.70
CA ASP A 8 12.61 -7.90 13.44
C ASP A 8 11.12 -7.87 13.07
N LEU A 9 10.66 -8.80 12.23
CA LEU A 9 9.25 -8.95 11.86
C LEU A 9 8.35 -9.19 13.08
N PHE A 10 8.67 -10.20 13.90
CA PHE A 10 7.84 -10.55 15.07
C PHE A 10 7.90 -9.49 16.16
N GLN A 11 9.04 -8.83 16.33
CA GLN A 11 9.14 -7.69 17.24
C GLN A 11 8.16 -6.59 16.83
N ARG A 12 8.18 -6.18 15.55
CA ARG A 12 7.37 -5.06 15.06
C ARG A 12 5.88 -5.35 14.98
N ILE A 13 5.48 -6.57 14.60
CA ILE A 13 4.07 -6.99 14.58
C ILE A 13 3.44 -6.95 15.99
N ARG A 14 4.23 -7.15 17.04
CA ARG A 14 3.74 -7.17 18.43
C ARG A 14 3.67 -5.80 19.09
N ILE A 15 4.21 -4.75 18.47
CA ILE A 15 4.17 -3.39 19.02
C ILE A 15 2.75 -2.82 18.83
N PRO A 16 2.16 -2.13 19.82
CA PRO A 16 0.82 -1.56 19.72
C PRO A 16 0.60 -0.68 18.48
N SER A 17 1.63 0.07 18.04
CA SER A 17 1.59 0.90 16.83
C SER A 17 1.24 0.11 15.56
N PHE A 18 1.62 -1.17 15.46
CA PHE A 18 1.22 -2.02 14.35
C PHE A 18 -0.30 -2.22 14.31
N PHE A 19 -0.89 -2.57 15.45
CA PHE A 19 -2.34 -2.75 15.58
C PHE A 19 -3.11 -1.44 15.35
N VAL A 20 -2.60 -0.30 15.82
CA VAL A 20 -3.18 1.02 15.53
C VAL A 20 -3.15 1.30 14.02
N THR A 21 -2.04 1.01 13.35
CA THR A 21 -1.91 1.17 11.89
C THR A 21 -2.89 0.27 11.15
N VAL A 22 -3.00 -0.99 11.55
CA VAL A 22 -3.99 -1.94 11.02
C VAL A 22 -5.42 -1.42 11.19
N ALA A 23 -5.78 -0.99 12.40
CA ALA A 23 -7.12 -0.48 12.70
C ALA A 23 -7.43 0.77 11.86
N MET A 24 -6.47 1.68 11.70
CA MET A 24 -6.60 2.87 10.87
C MET A 24 -6.81 2.53 9.40
N LEU A 25 -6.02 1.61 8.84
CA LEU A 25 -6.15 1.19 7.45
C LEU A 25 -7.48 0.49 7.17
N LEU A 26 -7.92 -0.38 8.08
CA LEU A 26 -9.24 -1.02 7.99
C LEU A 26 -10.37 0.01 8.09
N PHE A 27 -10.27 0.94 9.04
CA PHE A 27 -11.25 2.00 9.22
C PHE A 27 -11.38 2.88 7.96
N LEU A 28 -10.25 3.30 7.38
CA LEU A 28 -10.23 4.06 6.13
C LEU A 28 -10.82 3.25 4.97
N SER A 29 -10.49 1.96 4.85
CA SER A 29 -11.08 1.09 3.82
C SER A 29 -12.60 0.96 3.98
N VAL A 30 -13.10 0.84 5.20
CA VAL A 30 -14.54 0.70 5.49
C VAL A 30 -15.29 2.00 5.23
N ILE A 31 -14.78 3.14 5.69
CA ILE A 31 -15.42 4.46 5.47
C ILE A 31 -15.52 4.77 3.98
N SER A 32 -14.50 4.39 3.25
CA SER A 32 -14.40 4.68 1.84
C SER A 32 -15.04 3.60 0.97
N THR A 33 -15.74 2.66 1.59
CA THR A 33 -16.50 1.67 0.85
C THR A 33 -17.63 2.37 0.09
N PRO A 34 -17.74 2.13 -1.23
CA PRO A 34 -18.64 2.85 -2.10
C PRO A 34 -20.10 2.71 -1.67
N ARG A 35 -20.76 3.78 -1.26
CA ARG A 35 -22.22 3.78 -0.99
C ARG A 35 -22.94 4.59 -2.05
N ALA A 36 -24.03 4.06 -2.60
CA ALA A 36 -24.82 4.77 -3.63
C ALA A 36 -25.32 6.16 -3.18
N LYS A 37 -25.52 6.35 -1.87
CA LYS A 37 -25.89 7.63 -1.22
C LYS A 37 -24.89 8.04 -0.13
N GLY A 38 -23.60 7.70 -0.29
CA GLY A 38 -22.55 8.05 0.66
C GLY A 38 -22.04 9.49 0.47
N VAL A 39 -21.60 10.12 1.56
CA VAL A 39 -20.92 11.43 1.54
C VAL A 39 -19.54 11.33 0.87
N ILE A 40 -18.91 10.16 0.93
CA ILE A 40 -17.58 9.92 0.38
C ILE A 40 -17.73 9.14 -0.92
N GLN A 41 -17.35 9.79 -2.03
CA GLN A 41 -17.19 9.17 -3.33
C GLN A 41 -15.71 8.99 -3.61
N VAL A 42 -15.25 7.74 -3.54
CA VAL A 42 -13.84 7.40 -3.83
C VAL A 42 -13.58 7.43 -5.31
N LEU A 43 -14.60 7.13 -6.11
CA LEU A 43 -14.44 7.03 -7.54
C LEU A 43 -15.69 7.50 -8.28
N SER A 44 -15.51 8.59 -9.02
CA SER A 44 -16.51 9.16 -9.92
C SER A 44 -15.81 9.47 -11.23
N ILE A 45 -16.12 8.70 -12.28
CA ILE A 45 -15.68 9.02 -13.65
C ILE A 45 -16.72 10.00 -14.19
N ASP A 46 -16.36 11.27 -14.33
CA ASP A 46 -17.28 12.32 -14.78
C ASP A 46 -18.64 12.29 -14.05
N PRO A 47 -18.78 13.06 -12.94
CA PRO A 47 -19.99 13.06 -12.11
C PRO A 47 -21.29 13.34 -12.87
N SER A 48 -21.18 13.96 -14.06
CA SER A 48 -22.31 14.27 -14.93
C SER A 48 -22.76 13.07 -15.80
N VAL A 49 -21.94 12.02 -15.91
CA VAL A 49 -22.13 10.89 -16.84
C VAL A 49 -22.13 9.52 -16.14
N TYR A 50 -21.41 9.35 -15.03
CA TYR A 50 -21.40 8.09 -14.28
C TYR A 50 -21.56 8.30 -12.77
N ARG A 51 -22.28 7.37 -12.11
CA ARG A 51 -22.40 7.32 -10.65
C ARG A 51 -21.56 6.19 -10.07
N GLN A 52 -21.05 6.40 -8.87
CA GLN A 52 -20.34 5.36 -8.11
C GLN A 52 -21.22 4.11 -7.97
N ALA A 53 -20.73 2.97 -8.47
CA ALA A 53 -21.45 1.71 -8.39
C ALA A 53 -21.43 1.14 -6.97
N ASP A 54 -22.58 0.64 -6.51
CA ASP A 54 -22.69 -0.09 -5.25
C ASP A 54 -22.84 -1.59 -5.52
N ASN A 55 -21.81 -2.14 -6.16
CA ASN A 55 -21.75 -3.55 -6.55
C ASN A 55 -20.48 -4.20 -5.96
N PRO A 56 -20.45 -5.54 -5.86
CA PRO A 56 -19.33 -6.24 -5.25
C PRO A 56 -18.01 -5.98 -6.00
N SER A 57 -18.02 -5.84 -7.33
CA SER A 57 -16.81 -5.58 -8.12
C SER A 57 -16.15 -4.21 -7.84
N TRP A 58 -16.91 -3.22 -7.38
CA TRP A 58 -16.40 -1.88 -7.10
C TRP A 58 -15.69 -1.78 -5.75
N LEU A 59 -16.06 -2.65 -4.81
CA LEU A 59 -15.54 -2.65 -3.45
C LEU A 59 -14.02 -2.90 -3.39
N PRO A 60 -13.46 -3.98 -4.00
CA PRO A 60 -12.01 -4.22 -4.04
C PRO A 60 -11.23 -3.10 -4.74
N SER A 61 -11.78 -2.56 -5.84
CA SER A 61 -11.14 -1.48 -6.60
C SER A 61 -11.03 -0.20 -5.78
N SER A 62 -12.10 0.17 -5.07
CA SER A 62 -12.12 1.33 -4.18
C SER A 62 -11.15 1.14 -3.01
N ALA A 63 -11.21 -0.02 -2.33
CA ALA A 63 -10.31 -0.33 -1.23
C ALA A 63 -8.83 -0.29 -1.64
N ALA A 64 -8.50 -0.85 -2.82
CA ALA A 64 -7.15 -0.86 -3.36
C ALA A 64 -6.64 0.54 -3.69
N LEU A 65 -7.49 1.45 -4.21
CA LEU A 65 -7.10 2.84 -4.49
C LEU A 65 -6.72 3.61 -3.23
N ILE A 66 -7.52 3.48 -2.18
CA ILE A 66 -7.23 4.16 -0.91
C ILE A 66 -6.03 3.55 -0.22
N LEU A 67 -5.90 2.23 -0.28
CA LEU A 67 -4.70 1.58 0.18
C LEU A 67 -3.49 2.07 -0.60
N GLY A 68 -3.58 2.18 -1.92
CA GLY A 68 -2.54 2.74 -2.78
C GLY A 68 -2.17 4.18 -2.44
N LEU A 69 -3.11 5.01 -1.99
CA LEU A 69 -2.86 6.39 -1.57
C LEU A 69 -2.21 6.46 -0.17
N ILE A 70 -2.72 5.67 0.77
CA ILE A 70 -2.40 5.81 2.20
C ILE A 70 -1.20 4.95 2.61
N LEU A 71 -1.04 3.75 2.04
CA LEU A 71 0.04 2.81 2.37
C LEU A 71 1.44 3.40 2.13
N PRO A 72 1.70 4.16 1.05
CA PRO A 72 2.98 4.86 0.87
C PRO A 72 3.39 5.75 2.04
N ILE A 73 2.44 6.48 2.62
CA ILE A 73 2.70 7.46 3.67
C ILE A 73 2.84 6.75 5.01
N ILE A 74 1.79 6.02 5.41
CA ILE A 74 1.71 5.38 6.73
C ILE A 74 2.67 4.19 6.80
N GLY A 75 2.74 3.40 5.73
CA GLY A 75 3.65 2.27 5.63
C GLY A 75 5.10 2.70 5.71
N PHE A 76 5.49 3.78 5.01
CA PHE A 76 6.85 4.34 5.11
C PHE A 76 7.18 4.76 6.53
N LEU A 77 6.31 5.55 7.17
CA LEU A 77 6.49 5.98 8.56
C LEU A 77 6.64 4.80 9.51
N PHE A 78 5.89 3.72 9.30
CA PHE A 78 5.94 2.53 10.13
C PHE A 78 7.24 1.72 9.98
N ILE A 79 7.74 1.56 8.76
CA ILE A 79 8.98 0.79 8.51
C ILE A 79 10.26 1.62 8.65
N ARG A 80 10.14 2.94 8.81
CA ARG A 80 11.25 3.88 8.97
C ARG A 80 12.10 3.55 10.21
N ASN A 81 13.35 4.04 10.20
CA ASN A 81 14.26 4.00 11.35
C ASN A 81 14.63 2.58 11.81
N SER A 82 14.66 1.63 10.88
CA SER A 82 14.94 0.22 11.17
C SER A 82 16.41 -0.07 11.43
N LEU A 83 17.31 0.66 10.77
CA LEU A 83 18.75 0.55 10.99
C LEU A 83 19.25 1.59 12.00
N SER A 84 18.57 2.73 12.13
CA SER A 84 18.97 3.74 13.14
C SER A 84 18.71 3.22 14.55
N LEU A 85 17.56 2.57 14.79
CA LEU A 85 17.24 1.99 16.09
C LEU A 85 18.21 0.86 16.47
N ASP A 86 18.62 0.02 15.51
CA ASP A 86 19.65 -1.01 15.74
C ASP A 86 21.02 -0.40 16.09
N ARG A 87 21.35 0.80 15.56
CA ARG A 87 22.59 1.51 15.91
C ARG A 87 22.50 2.13 17.30
N GLU A 88 21.39 2.79 17.62
CA GLU A 88 21.18 3.42 18.93
C GLU A 88 21.14 2.39 20.07
N THR A 89 20.60 1.21 19.80
CA THR A 89 20.57 0.09 20.78
C THR A 89 21.87 -0.71 20.84
N GLY A 90 22.89 -0.36 20.04
CA GLY A 90 24.17 -1.09 19.98
C GLY A 90 24.09 -2.47 19.31
N VAL A 91 22.91 -2.88 18.85
CA VAL A 91 22.68 -4.15 18.15
C VAL A 91 23.48 -4.21 16.84
N ALA A 92 23.61 -3.06 16.15
CA ALA A 92 24.41 -2.96 14.94
C ALA A 92 25.89 -3.31 15.19
N ASP A 93 26.45 -2.90 16.32
CA ASP A 93 27.87 -3.12 16.66
C ASP A 93 28.17 -4.58 16.99
N LEU A 94 27.22 -5.29 17.60
CA LEU A 94 27.28 -6.74 17.80
C LEU A 94 27.35 -7.51 16.46
N PHE A 95 26.68 -7.00 15.43
CA PHE A 95 26.75 -7.59 14.08
C PHE A 95 27.99 -7.14 13.29
N MET A 96 28.58 -5.99 13.60
CA MET A 96 29.81 -5.51 12.95
C MET A 96 31.08 -6.19 13.46
N THR A 97 31.07 -6.71 14.69
CA THR A 97 32.20 -7.43 15.30
C THR A 97 32.31 -8.90 14.87
N THR A 98 31.27 -9.43 14.20
CA THR A 98 31.27 -10.78 13.62
C THR A 98 31.64 -10.73 12.12
N ARG A 99 32.15 -11.82 11.54
CA ARG A 99 32.38 -11.97 10.07
C ARG A 99 31.05 -12.02 9.28
N PHE A 100 30.07 -11.21 9.64
CA PHE A 100 28.79 -11.15 8.97
C PHE A 100 28.86 -10.19 7.79
N HIS A 101 28.53 -10.70 6.60
CA HIS A 101 28.55 -9.90 5.38
C HIS A 101 27.46 -8.81 5.44
N ARG A 102 27.86 -7.52 5.41
CA ARG A 102 26.97 -6.34 5.53
C ARG A 102 25.72 -6.42 4.63
N PHE A 103 25.87 -6.93 3.41
CA PHE A 103 24.75 -7.15 2.48
C PHE A 103 23.65 -8.07 3.03
N ARG A 104 24.01 -9.16 3.73
CA ARG A 104 23.03 -10.11 4.30
C ARG A 104 22.20 -9.50 5.43
N TYR A 105 22.76 -8.51 6.13
CA TYR A 105 22.04 -7.77 7.16
C TYR A 105 21.04 -6.80 6.54
N VAL A 106 21.49 -5.96 5.59
CA VAL A 106 20.63 -5.00 4.87
C VAL A 106 19.51 -5.72 4.13
N PHE A 107 19.81 -6.81 3.42
CA PHE A 107 18.81 -7.59 2.70
C PHE A 107 17.82 -8.29 3.64
N GLY A 108 18.26 -8.68 4.86
CA GLY A 108 17.37 -9.18 5.91
C GLY A 108 16.37 -8.13 6.38
N LYS A 109 16.83 -6.89 6.61
CA LYS A 109 15.98 -5.75 6.97
C LYS A 109 15.04 -5.35 5.82
N PHE A 110 15.52 -5.38 4.58
CA PHE A 110 14.70 -5.15 3.39
C PHE A 110 13.51 -6.12 3.34
N THR A 111 13.81 -7.41 3.53
CA THR A 111 12.79 -8.46 3.47
C THR A 111 11.82 -8.33 4.65
N ALA A 112 12.29 -7.98 5.85
CA ALA A 112 11.42 -7.72 7.00
C ALA A 112 10.46 -6.54 6.74
N ASN A 113 10.97 -5.42 6.21
CA ASN A 113 10.16 -4.27 5.83
C ASN A 113 9.12 -4.63 4.74
N CYS A 114 9.51 -5.41 3.74
CA CYS A 114 8.56 -5.93 2.73
C CYS A 114 7.47 -6.77 3.38
N LEU A 115 7.82 -7.70 4.26
CA LEU A 115 6.85 -8.56 4.95
C LEU A 115 5.91 -7.78 5.86
N LEU A 116 6.38 -6.72 6.52
CA LEU A 116 5.53 -5.83 7.31
C LEU A 116 4.52 -5.08 6.44
N LEU A 117 4.97 -4.47 5.34
CA LEU A 117 4.05 -3.81 4.40
C LEU A 117 3.06 -4.80 3.77
N VAL A 118 3.51 -6.01 3.39
CA VAL A 118 2.64 -7.09 2.90
C VAL A 118 1.63 -7.51 3.97
N SER A 119 2.01 -7.53 5.26
CA SER A 119 1.06 -7.87 6.33
C SER A 119 -0.04 -6.81 6.51
N LEU A 120 0.31 -5.52 6.37
CA LEU A 120 -0.67 -4.42 6.37
C LEU A 120 -1.60 -4.53 5.16
N TRP A 121 -1.02 -4.74 3.97
CA TRP A 121 -1.76 -4.96 2.72
C TRP A 121 -2.72 -6.15 2.86
N LEU A 122 -2.24 -7.29 3.37
CA LEU A 122 -3.01 -8.52 3.50
C LEU A 122 -4.17 -8.34 4.48
N THR A 123 -3.96 -7.58 5.55
CA THR A 123 -5.03 -7.31 6.52
C THR A 123 -6.16 -6.50 5.88
N VAL A 124 -5.84 -5.52 5.04
CA VAL A 124 -6.86 -4.78 4.28
C VAL A 124 -7.56 -5.69 3.27
N VAL A 125 -6.82 -6.53 2.51
CA VAL A 125 -7.41 -7.51 1.58
C VAL A 125 -8.40 -8.43 2.30
N ILE A 126 -8.02 -8.99 3.45
CA ILE A 126 -8.87 -9.85 4.27
C ILE A 126 -10.08 -9.07 4.81
N GLY A 127 -9.87 -7.85 5.30
CA GLY A 127 -10.95 -6.97 5.77
C GLY A 127 -11.97 -6.66 4.67
N THR A 128 -11.49 -6.33 3.47
CA THR A 128 -12.35 -6.10 2.30
C THR A 128 -13.09 -7.38 1.89
N PHE A 129 -12.46 -8.55 2.01
CA PHE A 129 -13.09 -9.84 1.70
C PHE A 129 -14.27 -10.11 2.64
N PHE A 130 -14.07 -9.98 3.96
CA PHE A 130 -15.15 -10.12 4.92
C PHE A 130 -16.26 -9.08 4.69
N MET A 131 -15.89 -7.84 4.38
CA MET A 131 -16.85 -6.79 4.06
C MET A 131 -17.66 -7.11 2.80
N SER A 132 -17.05 -7.72 1.79
CA SER A 132 -17.75 -8.17 0.57
C SER A 132 -18.83 -9.21 0.89
N ILE A 133 -18.52 -10.19 1.75
CA ILE A 133 -19.48 -11.23 2.16
C ILE A 133 -20.63 -10.63 2.96
N LEU A 134 -20.33 -9.73 3.91
CA LEU A 134 -21.34 -9.10 4.76
C LEU A 134 -22.28 -8.17 4.00
N ARG A 135 -21.75 -7.46 3.00
CA ARG A 135 -22.50 -6.42 2.29
C ARG A 135 -23.25 -6.94 1.05
N PHE A 136 -22.69 -7.93 0.37
CA PHE A 136 -23.25 -8.48 -0.87
C PHE A 136 -23.48 -10.00 -0.73
N PRO A 137 -24.42 -10.41 0.13
CA PRO A 137 -24.69 -11.83 0.35
C PRO A 137 -25.14 -12.50 -0.97
N GLY A 138 -24.49 -13.61 -1.33
CA GLY A 138 -24.80 -14.37 -2.53
C GLY A 138 -24.22 -13.83 -3.84
N GLN A 139 -23.52 -12.68 -3.83
CA GLN A 139 -22.88 -12.12 -5.02
C GLN A 139 -21.37 -12.36 -4.99
N TRP A 140 -20.95 -13.49 -5.56
CA TRP A 140 -19.55 -13.93 -5.55
C TRP A 140 -18.76 -13.32 -6.71
N LEU A 141 -17.59 -12.78 -6.39
CA LEU A 141 -16.56 -12.48 -7.39
C LEU A 141 -15.65 -13.67 -7.58
N SER A 142 -15.14 -13.83 -8.80
CA SER A 142 -13.97 -14.70 -9.00
C SER A 142 -12.79 -14.18 -8.16
N MET A 143 -11.98 -15.09 -7.62
CA MET A 143 -10.82 -14.72 -6.79
C MET A 143 -9.87 -13.77 -7.53
N TYR A 144 -9.75 -13.95 -8.85
CA TYR A 144 -8.96 -13.07 -9.71
C TYR A 144 -9.51 -11.65 -9.75
N GLN A 145 -10.82 -11.47 -10.01
CA GLN A 145 -11.45 -10.14 -10.05
C GLN A 145 -11.39 -9.42 -8.71
N PHE A 146 -11.45 -10.17 -7.60
CA PHE A 146 -11.33 -9.60 -6.27
C PHE A 146 -9.89 -9.15 -5.96
N LEU A 147 -8.90 -9.99 -6.27
CA LEU A 147 -7.52 -9.76 -5.86
C LEU A 147 -6.74 -8.85 -6.83
N SER A 148 -7.15 -8.79 -8.10
CA SER A 148 -6.43 -8.03 -9.14
C SER A 148 -6.16 -6.57 -8.78
N PRO A 149 -7.09 -5.79 -8.20
CA PRO A 149 -6.82 -4.39 -7.86
C PRO A 149 -5.74 -4.25 -6.79
N PHE A 150 -5.63 -5.23 -5.88
CA PHE A 150 -4.64 -5.23 -4.80
C PHE A 150 -3.24 -5.68 -5.26
N LEU A 151 -3.15 -6.61 -6.22
CA LEU A 151 -1.86 -7.14 -6.71
C LEU A 151 -1.00 -6.06 -7.36
N VAL A 152 -1.63 -5.06 -7.97
CA VAL A 152 -0.95 -3.91 -8.58
C VAL A 152 -0.13 -3.12 -7.55
N LEU A 153 -0.45 -3.21 -6.25
CA LEU A 153 0.26 -2.50 -5.18
C LEU A 153 1.60 -3.15 -4.80
N LEU A 154 1.83 -4.42 -5.16
CA LEU A 154 3.01 -5.19 -4.71
C LEU A 154 4.35 -4.59 -5.16
N PRO A 155 4.52 -4.11 -6.42
CA PRO A 155 5.76 -3.43 -6.82
C PRO A 155 6.03 -2.18 -5.97
N GLY A 156 4.99 -1.42 -5.64
CA GLY A 156 5.08 -0.24 -4.78
C GLY A 156 5.56 -0.56 -3.37
N ILE A 157 5.13 -1.70 -2.80
CA ILE A 157 5.61 -2.20 -1.50
C ILE A 157 7.13 -2.48 -1.53
N LEU A 158 7.63 -3.10 -2.60
CA LEU A 158 9.07 -3.37 -2.76
C LEU A 158 9.86 -2.06 -2.86
N LEU A 159 9.38 -1.12 -3.66
CA LEU A 159 9.99 0.19 -3.84
C LEU A 159 10.01 0.99 -2.53
N LEU A 160 8.90 0.99 -1.78
CA LEU A 160 8.79 1.70 -0.51
C LEU A 160 9.75 1.15 0.54
N SER A 161 9.88 -0.19 0.61
CA SER A 161 10.85 -0.86 1.47
C SER A 161 12.30 -0.50 1.11
N ALA A 162 12.61 -0.42 -0.19
CA ALA A 162 13.93 0.00 -0.66
C ALA A 162 14.23 1.46 -0.31
N LEU A 163 13.25 2.37 -0.48
CA LEU A 163 13.38 3.78 -0.12
C LEU A 163 13.60 3.98 1.37
N ALA A 164 12.88 3.24 2.22
CA ALA A 164 13.06 3.28 3.67
C ALA A 164 14.49 2.90 4.07
N LEU A 165 15.02 1.81 3.50
CA LEU A 165 16.41 1.42 3.74
C LEU A 165 17.43 2.42 3.21
N LEU A 166 17.25 2.91 1.98
CA LEU A 166 18.12 3.91 1.38
C LEU A 166 18.22 5.12 2.31
N ALA A 167 17.08 5.61 2.79
CA ALA A 167 17.08 6.77 3.63
C ALA A 167 17.55 6.49 5.08
N ASP A 168 17.56 5.24 5.56
CA ASP A 168 18.18 4.86 6.84
C ASP A 168 19.73 4.72 6.71
N THR A 169 20.23 4.43 5.51
CA THR A 169 21.66 4.32 5.23
C THR A 169 22.33 5.68 5.05
N LEU A 170 21.63 6.64 4.44
CA LEU A 170 22.17 7.98 4.17
C LEU A 170 22.25 8.83 5.47
N PRO A 171 23.42 9.36 5.82
CA PRO A 171 23.62 10.07 7.08
C PRO A 171 22.82 11.38 7.16
N PHE A 172 22.62 12.07 6.04
CA PHE A 172 21.89 13.33 5.97
C PHE A 172 20.35 13.17 6.04
N LEU A 173 19.83 11.96 5.81
CA LEU A 173 18.39 11.65 5.94
C LEU A 173 18.04 11.05 7.31
N ARG A 174 18.96 11.08 8.27
CA ARG A 174 18.70 10.60 9.62
C ARG A 174 17.79 11.58 10.38
N GLY A 175 16.95 11.01 11.25
CA GLY A 175 16.05 11.78 12.11
C GLY A 175 14.79 12.31 11.41
N THR A 176 14.13 13.24 12.09
CA THR A 176 12.80 13.74 11.68
C THR A 176 12.84 14.52 10.38
N PHE A 177 13.85 15.36 10.16
CA PHE A 177 13.97 16.15 8.92
C PHE A 177 14.07 15.26 7.67
N GLY A 178 14.94 14.24 7.70
CA GLY A 178 15.05 13.29 6.61
C GLY A 178 13.78 12.46 6.39
N THR A 179 13.04 12.17 7.47
CA THR A 179 11.74 11.49 7.37
C THR A 179 10.72 12.37 6.65
N ILE A 180 10.64 13.66 7.00
CA ILE A 180 9.77 14.63 6.31
C ILE A 180 10.16 14.76 4.83
N ALA A 181 11.44 14.96 4.54
CA ALA A 181 11.94 15.06 3.16
C ALA A 181 11.59 13.83 2.31
N MET A 182 11.70 12.63 2.89
CA MET A 182 11.33 11.39 2.20
C MET A 182 9.83 11.26 1.96
N ILE A 183 8.98 11.72 2.89
CA ILE A 183 7.53 11.76 2.66
C ILE A 183 7.20 12.69 1.50
N PHE A 184 7.79 13.89 1.47
CA PHE A 184 7.63 14.80 0.32
C PHE A 184 8.11 14.17 -0.98
N PHE A 185 9.26 13.49 -0.96
CA PHE A 185 9.76 12.77 -2.12
C PHE A 185 8.79 11.68 -2.61
N ILE A 186 8.23 10.88 -1.70
CA ILE A 186 7.21 9.87 -2.01
C ILE A 186 5.94 10.50 -2.60
N LEU A 187 5.49 11.63 -2.04
CA LEU A 187 4.32 12.36 -2.56
C LEU A 187 4.59 12.92 -3.96
N ILE A 188 5.78 13.45 -4.21
CA ILE A 188 6.19 13.90 -5.55
C ILE A 188 6.17 12.74 -6.53
N LEU A 189 6.74 11.58 -6.17
CA LEU A 189 6.68 10.38 -7.01
C LEU A 189 5.24 9.95 -7.30
N TYR A 190 4.35 10.00 -6.30
CA TYR A 190 2.94 9.72 -6.48
C TYR A 190 2.26 10.68 -7.47
N VAL A 191 2.51 11.99 -7.35
CA VAL A 191 1.95 12.99 -8.28
C VAL A 191 2.51 12.80 -9.68
N LEU A 192 3.81 12.56 -9.83
CA LEU A 192 4.44 12.29 -11.13
C LEU A 192 3.85 11.03 -11.79
N GLU A 193 3.57 9.99 -10.99
CA GLU A 193 2.87 8.80 -11.46
C GLU A 193 1.46 9.18 -11.95
N ALA A 194 0.67 9.88 -11.15
CA ALA A 194 -0.71 10.26 -11.47
C ALA A 194 -0.82 11.14 -12.73
N MET A 195 0.20 11.96 -13.03
CA MET A 195 0.26 12.80 -14.23
C MET A 195 0.65 12.05 -15.50
N ARG A 196 1.08 10.78 -15.40
CA ARG A 196 1.57 10.04 -16.56
C ARG A 196 0.42 9.53 -17.44
N ASN A 197 0.32 10.09 -18.64
CA ASN A 197 -0.83 9.93 -19.54
C ASN A 197 -0.91 8.58 -20.30
N LYS A 198 0.16 7.77 -20.33
CA LYS A 198 0.17 6.47 -21.01
C LYS A 198 1.04 5.48 -20.24
N GLN A 199 0.48 4.31 -19.92
CA GLN A 199 1.19 3.27 -19.18
C GLN A 199 1.24 1.99 -20.00
N GLU A 200 2.39 1.72 -20.63
CA GLU A 200 2.66 0.44 -21.30
C GLU A 200 3.44 -0.46 -20.34
N GLY A 201 2.86 -1.61 -19.96
CA GLY A 201 3.51 -2.65 -19.15
C GLY A 201 3.48 -2.43 -17.62
N LEU A 202 4.14 -3.33 -16.86
CA LEU A 202 4.35 -3.24 -15.41
C LEU A 202 5.46 -2.22 -15.11
N ASN A 203 5.09 -1.02 -14.74
CA ASN A 203 6.04 0.04 -14.43
C ASN A 203 6.65 -0.23 -13.05
N LEU A 204 7.92 -0.61 -13.01
CA LEU A 204 8.65 -0.97 -11.78
C LEU A 204 8.72 0.19 -10.75
N PHE A 205 8.54 1.44 -11.20
CA PHE A 205 8.46 2.63 -10.36
C PHE A 205 7.03 3.02 -9.98
N ASN A 206 6.07 2.10 -10.11
CA ASN A 206 4.72 2.34 -9.67
C ASN A 206 4.64 2.21 -8.14
N LEU A 207 4.32 3.32 -7.47
CA LEU A 207 4.36 3.43 -6.02
C LEU A 207 2.99 3.10 -5.40
N SER A 208 1.91 3.42 -6.12
CA SER A 208 0.54 3.42 -5.59
C SER A 208 -0.44 2.50 -6.34
N GLY A 209 -0.15 2.10 -7.56
CA GLY A 209 -0.97 1.24 -8.43
C GLY A 209 -2.20 1.92 -9.01
N THR A 210 -2.49 3.15 -8.56
CA THR A 210 -3.71 3.92 -8.82
C THR A 210 -4.01 4.05 -10.31
N ASN A 211 -3.01 4.29 -11.15
CA ASN A 211 -3.23 4.45 -12.59
C ASN A 211 -3.77 3.20 -13.27
N TYR A 212 -3.29 2.00 -12.92
CA TYR A 212 -3.82 0.76 -13.52
C TYR A 212 -5.27 0.52 -13.12
N ILE A 213 -5.60 0.84 -11.86
CA ILE A 213 -6.97 0.70 -11.37
C ILE A 213 -7.86 1.71 -12.10
N LEU A 214 -7.44 2.97 -12.24
CA LEU A 214 -8.19 3.99 -12.98
C LEU A 214 -8.35 3.64 -14.47
N ASP A 215 -7.31 3.12 -15.12
CA ASP A 215 -7.37 2.72 -16.53
C ASP A 215 -8.28 1.51 -16.73
N ALA A 216 -8.23 0.51 -15.85
CA ALA A 216 -9.14 -0.63 -15.88
C ALA A 216 -10.61 -0.18 -15.73
N ILE A 217 -10.87 0.80 -14.86
CA ILE A 217 -12.22 1.34 -14.66
C ILE A 217 -12.65 2.20 -15.85
N LYS A 218 -11.77 3.02 -16.42
CA LYS A 218 -12.05 3.78 -17.66
C LYS A 218 -12.38 2.84 -18.82
N GLN A 219 -11.60 1.78 -19.01
CA GLN A 219 -11.87 0.78 -20.04
C GLN A 219 -13.21 0.07 -19.81
N ALA A 220 -13.52 -0.31 -18.56
CA ALA A 220 -14.81 -0.90 -18.22
C ALA A 220 -15.98 0.07 -18.50
N GLY A 221 -15.81 1.37 -18.23
CA GLY A 221 -16.81 2.40 -18.53
C GLY A 221 -17.05 2.61 -20.03
N ILE A 222 -15.99 2.55 -20.84
CA ILE A 222 -16.08 2.63 -22.31
C ILE A 222 -16.78 1.40 -22.89
N VAL A 223 -16.45 0.19 -22.41
CA VAL A 223 -17.04 -1.07 -22.88
C VAL A 223 -18.50 -1.22 -22.44
N ALA A 224 -18.85 -0.75 -21.24
CA ALA A 224 -20.22 -0.81 -20.72
C ALA A 224 -21.19 0.12 -21.47
N GLY A 225 -20.67 1.13 -22.19
CA GLY A 225 -21.37 1.80 -23.27
C GLY A 225 -22.76 2.37 -22.91
N LYS A 226 -22.99 2.89 -21.70
CA LYS A 226 -24.19 3.71 -21.40
C LYS A 226 -23.90 4.83 -20.39
N PRO A 227 -24.00 6.10 -20.81
CA PRO A 227 -24.19 7.22 -19.89
C PRO A 227 -25.64 7.26 -19.38
N ILE A 228 -25.84 7.97 -18.27
CA ILE A 228 -27.08 8.13 -17.48
C ILE A 228 -28.35 8.19 -18.36
N ASN A 229 -29.04 7.05 -18.52
CA ASN A 229 -30.47 6.86 -18.79
C ASN A 229 -30.72 5.41 -19.23
N GLY A 230 -30.57 4.46 -18.31
CA GLY A 230 -30.81 3.06 -18.64
C GLY A 230 -30.89 2.14 -17.42
N LEU A 231 -31.90 2.40 -16.58
CA LEU A 231 -32.34 1.63 -15.40
C LEU A 231 -31.40 1.68 -14.18
#